data_AF-A0A7T0C249-F1
#
_entry.id   AF-A0A7T0C249-F1
#
_cell.length_a   1.000
_cell.length_b   1.000
_cell.length_c   1.000
_cell.angle_alpha   90.00
_cell.angle_beta   90.00
_cell.angle_gamma   90.00
#
_symmetry.space_group_name_H-M   'P 1'
#
loop_
_entity.id
_entity.type
_entity.pdbx_description
1 polymer ?
#
loop_
_entity_poly.entity_id
_entity_poly.type
_entity_poly.pdbx_seq_one_letter_code
_entity_poly.pdbx_strand_id
1 'polypeptide(L)'
;MIDDDGEGSEPTENETPTGGMAETDLFMEMLDAVEDDIADFESRNMDLGANECVFLMFAYLKGYCKEVGVNFNEVFQSFERLDKNWSLEHRRPQAPDHLVLSLSQKERRLMIDQELAPDYLIDRIKIAPLEGNGDSNFKYSVGELEELEDYLAAEVDDSEDDQLGEELGVIRLKIFETLEEHSSK
;
A
#
# COMPACT_ATOMS: atom_id res chain seq x y z
N MET A 1 -41.32 -19.54 -68.44
CA MET A 1 -40.12 -20.33 -68.10
C MET A 1 -39.77 -19.95 -66.68
N ILE A 2 -39.82 -20.95 -65.82
CA ILE A 2 -39.41 -20.95 -64.40
C ILE A 2 -37.88 -21.08 -64.37
N ASP A 3 -37.26 -20.52 -63.32
CA ASP A 3 -36.07 -20.92 -62.52
C ASP A 3 -35.75 -19.67 -61.65
N ASP A 4 -35.94 -19.60 -60.31
CA ASP A 4 -35.21 -20.24 -59.17
C ASP A 4 -33.69 -20.12 -59.37
N ASP A 5 -32.85 -19.51 -58.52
CA ASP A 5 -32.61 -19.53 -57.07
C ASP A 5 -32.05 -18.14 -56.65
N GLY A 6 -32.14 -17.58 -55.42
CA GLY A 6 -31.69 -18.11 -54.14
C GLY A 6 -30.65 -17.12 -53.53
N GLU A 7 -30.74 -16.92 -52.20
CA GLU A 7 -29.81 -16.20 -51.30
C GLU A 7 -29.88 -14.65 -51.34
N GLY A 8 -30.30 -13.94 -50.28
CA GLY A 8 -30.04 -14.18 -48.86
C GLY A 8 -28.79 -13.43 -48.45
N SER A 9 -28.88 -12.12 -48.19
CA SER A 9 -27.80 -11.36 -47.58
C SER A 9 -28.32 -10.73 -46.30
N GLU A 10 -28.16 -11.49 -45.22
CA GLU A 10 -28.22 -11.01 -43.83
C GLU A 10 -27.15 -9.94 -43.56
N PRO A 11 -27.35 -9.13 -42.52
CA PRO A 11 -26.45 -8.02 -42.19
C PRO A 11 -25.13 -8.56 -41.63
N THR A 12 -24.01 -7.98 -42.08
CA THR A 12 -22.70 -8.24 -41.50
C THR A 12 -22.59 -7.55 -40.14
N GLU A 13 -23.07 -8.20 -39.09
CA GLU A 13 -22.59 -7.97 -37.73
C GLU A 13 -21.26 -8.72 -37.57
N ASN A 14 -20.15 -8.02 -37.84
CA ASN A 14 -18.82 -8.47 -37.41
C ASN A 14 -18.27 -7.42 -36.44
N GLU A 15 -18.85 -7.40 -35.25
CA GLU A 15 -18.12 -7.00 -34.05
C GLU A 15 -18.17 -8.21 -33.10
N THR A 16 -17.10 -9.00 -33.09
CA THR A 16 -16.84 -9.97 -32.04
C THR A 16 -16.03 -9.30 -30.94
N PRO A 17 -16.59 -9.06 -29.73
CA PRO A 17 -15.80 -8.73 -28.55
C PRO A 17 -15.56 -10.02 -27.76
N THR A 18 -14.54 -10.79 -28.14
CA THR A 18 -14.21 -12.06 -27.45
C THR A 18 -12.83 -12.10 -26.81
N GLY A 19 -12.06 -11.00 -26.82
CA GLY A 19 -10.72 -10.93 -26.21
C GLY A 19 -10.73 -10.73 -24.68
N GLY A 20 -11.62 -9.88 -24.15
CA GLY A 20 -11.52 -9.42 -22.75
C GLY A 20 -11.91 -10.45 -21.68
N MET A 21 -12.71 -11.47 -22.01
CA MET A 21 -13.15 -12.48 -21.02
C MET A 21 -12.02 -13.47 -20.70
N ALA A 22 -11.33 -13.98 -21.73
CA ALA A 22 -10.23 -14.92 -21.57
C ALA A 22 -8.98 -14.31 -20.91
N GLU A 23 -8.67 -13.04 -21.19
CA GLU A 23 -7.56 -12.34 -20.53
C GLU A 23 -7.79 -12.12 -19.04
N THR A 24 -9.05 -11.87 -18.65
CA THR A 24 -9.46 -11.71 -17.25
C THR A 24 -9.40 -13.04 -16.51
N ASP A 25 -9.86 -14.12 -17.14
CA ASP A 25 -9.80 -15.47 -16.56
C ASP A 25 -8.35 -15.91 -16.30
N LEU A 26 -7.45 -15.67 -17.27
CA LEU A 26 -6.01 -15.93 -17.10
C LEU A 26 -5.38 -15.09 -15.98
N PHE A 27 -5.85 -13.86 -15.79
CA PHE A 27 -5.37 -13.01 -14.70
C PHE A 27 -5.82 -13.52 -13.33
N MET A 28 -7.07 -13.99 -13.23
CA MET A 28 -7.57 -14.60 -11.99
C MET A 28 -6.83 -15.92 -11.69
N GLU A 29 -6.57 -16.75 -12.69
CA GLU A 29 -5.78 -17.98 -12.52
C GLU A 29 -4.35 -17.68 -12.01
N MET A 30 -3.73 -16.58 -12.47
CA MET A 30 -2.45 -16.13 -11.94
C MET A 30 -2.55 -15.72 -10.46
N LEU A 31 -3.64 -15.06 -10.04
CA LEU A 31 -3.84 -14.70 -8.62
C LEU A 31 -4.05 -15.94 -7.75
N ASP A 32 -4.87 -16.88 -8.21
CA ASP A 32 -5.10 -18.15 -7.50
C ASP A 32 -3.78 -18.91 -7.31
N ALA A 33 -2.93 -18.95 -8.35
CA ALA A 33 -1.62 -19.60 -8.25
C ALA A 33 -0.67 -18.91 -7.25
N VAL A 34 -0.74 -17.59 -7.12
CA VAL A 34 0.02 -16.86 -6.09
C VAL A 34 -0.49 -17.21 -4.70
N GLU A 35 -1.80 -17.24 -4.50
CA GLU A 35 -2.43 -17.58 -3.21
C GLU A 35 -2.07 -19.02 -2.78
N ASP A 36 -2.16 -19.97 -3.71
CA ASP A 36 -1.78 -21.37 -3.47
C ASP A 36 -0.31 -21.51 -3.06
N ASP A 37 0.60 -20.80 -3.72
CA ASP A 37 2.02 -20.82 -3.38
C ASP A 37 2.26 -20.23 -1.97
N ILE A 38 1.65 -19.08 -1.65
CA ILE A 38 1.76 -18.44 -0.33
C ILE A 38 1.27 -19.41 0.76
N ALA A 39 0.09 -20.02 0.57
CA ALA A 39 -0.47 -20.99 1.49
C ALA A 39 0.45 -22.23 1.66
N ASP A 40 1.09 -22.69 0.58
CA ASP A 40 2.06 -23.78 0.64
C ASP A 40 3.34 -23.38 1.41
N PHE A 41 3.82 -22.15 1.27
CA PHE A 41 4.94 -21.63 2.08
C PHE A 41 4.57 -21.59 3.58
N GLU A 42 3.40 -21.08 3.92
CA GLU A 42 2.89 -21.03 5.30
C GLU A 42 2.73 -22.44 5.89
N SER A 43 2.19 -23.39 5.12
CA SER A 43 2.02 -24.78 5.55
C SER A 43 3.34 -25.48 5.86
N ARG A 44 4.43 -25.03 5.22
CA ARG A 44 5.81 -25.50 5.44
C ARG A 44 6.51 -24.75 6.59
N ASN A 45 5.77 -23.93 7.34
CA ASN A 45 6.27 -23.12 8.44
C ASN A 45 7.37 -22.14 8.00
N MET A 46 7.32 -21.72 6.72
CA MET A 46 8.15 -20.64 6.19
C MET A 46 7.37 -19.34 6.29
N ASP A 47 7.85 -18.44 7.15
CA ASP A 47 7.28 -17.11 7.31
C ASP A 47 7.74 -16.23 6.12
N LEU A 48 6.83 -15.99 5.18
CA LEU A 48 7.07 -15.08 4.07
C LEU A 48 6.88 -13.65 4.58
N GLY A 49 7.97 -12.88 4.59
CA GLY A 49 7.87 -11.45 4.80
C GLY A 49 7.13 -10.75 3.65
N ALA A 50 6.68 -9.52 3.91
CA ALA A 50 5.96 -8.72 2.92
C ALA A 50 6.74 -8.54 1.60
N ASN A 51 8.07 -8.47 1.66
CA ASN A 51 8.93 -8.31 0.48
C ASN A 51 8.95 -9.58 -0.37
N GLU A 52 8.98 -10.75 0.27
CA GLU A 52 8.98 -12.06 -0.37
C GLU A 52 7.64 -12.30 -1.10
N CYS A 53 6.51 -11.94 -0.48
CA CYS A 53 5.20 -11.98 -1.12
C CYS A 53 5.12 -11.04 -2.34
N VAL A 54 5.64 -9.82 -2.21
CA VAL A 54 5.69 -8.86 -3.33
C VAL A 54 6.56 -9.39 -4.47
N PHE A 55 7.72 -9.96 -4.18
CA PHE A 55 8.58 -10.55 -5.19
C PHE A 55 7.90 -11.70 -5.93
N LEU A 56 7.19 -12.57 -5.20
CA LEU A 56 6.41 -13.67 -5.77
C LEU A 56 5.33 -13.14 -6.72
N MET A 57 4.52 -12.18 -6.27
CA MET A 57 3.50 -11.51 -7.09
C MET A 57 4.08 -10.91 -8.38
N PHE A 58 5.23 -10.24 -8.30
CA PHE A 58 5.90 -9.69 -9.48
C PHE A 58 6.41 -10.77 -10.44
N ALA A 59 6.89 -11.90 -9.93
CA ALA A 59 7.35 -13.02 -10.75
C ALA A 59 6.18 -13.62 -11.55
N TYR A 60 5.04 -13.84 -10.90
CA TYR A 60 3.81 -14.32 -11.53
C TYR A 60 3.25 -13.33 -12.55
N LEU A 61 3.17 -12.04 -12.20
CA LEU A 61 2.73 -10.98 -13.12
C LEU A 61 3.60 -10.91 -14.38
N LYS A 62 4.93 -11.04 -14.22
CA LYS A 62 5.85 -11.09 -15.36
C LYS A 62 5.63 -12.33 -16.24
N GLY A 63 5.27 -13.46 -15.63
CA GLY A 63 4.85 -14.67 -16.33
C GLY A 63 3.57 -14.45 -17.14
N TYR A 64 2.52 -13.96 -16.48
CA TYR A 64 1.25 -13.60 -17.12
C TYR A 64 1.45 -12.65 -18.32
N CYS A 65 2.20 -11.56 -18.15
CA CYS A 65 2.50 -10.62 -19.23
C CYS A 65 3.10 -11.32 -20.47
N LYS A 66 3.96 -12.33 -20.26
CA LYS A 66 4.54 -13.10 -21.36
C LYS A 66 3.48 -13.96 -22.07
N GLU A 67 2.54 -14.53 -21.34
CA GLU A 67 1.48 -15.38 -21.88
C GLU A 67 0.45 -14.60 -22.70
N VAL A 68 0.03 -13.43 -22.20
CA VAL A 68 -0.92 -12.56 -22.92
C VAL A 68 -0.26 -11.64 -23.95
N GLY A 69 1.06 -11.72 -24.13
CA GLY A 69 1.80 -10.94 -25.13
C GLY A 69 1.95 -9.45 -24.78
N VAL A 70 1.85 -9.09 -23.50
CA VAL A 70 1.98 -7.72 -23.00
C VAL A 70 3.43 -7.48 -22.52
N ASN A 71 3.96 -6.29 -22.82
CA ASN A 71 5.28 -5.90 -22.34
C ASN A 71 5.22 -5.51 -20.86
N PHE A 72 5.77 -6.36 -19.99
CA PHE A 72 5.83 -6.11 -18.55
C PHE A 72 6.42 -4.73 -18.20
N ASN A 73 7.45 -4.26 -18.92
CA ASN A 73 8.05 -2.95 -18.64
C ASN A 73 7.09 -1.79 -18.95
N GLU A 74 6.21 -1.94 -19.94
CA GLU A 74 5.20 -0.93 -20.28
C GLU A 74 4.08 -0.90 -19.24
N VAL A 75 3.68 -2.07 -18.73
CA VAL A 75 2.75 -2.18 -17.60
C VAL A 75 3.35 -1.53 -16.36
N PHE A 76 4.61 -1.83 -16.04
CA PHE A 76 5.30 -1.26 -14.89
C PHE A 76 5.45 0.27 -15.01
N GLN A 77 5.84 0.78 -16.17
CA GLN A 77 5.90 2.24 -16.40
C GLN A 77 4.53 2.90 -16.31
N SER A 78 3.47 2.21 -16.75
CA SER A 78 2.10 2.71 -16.64
C SER A 78 1.66 2.76 -15.18
N PHE A 79 2.00 1.74 -14.39
CA PHE A 79 1.83 1.76 -12.95
C PHE A 79 2.61 2.92 -12.31
N GLU A 80 3.90 3.11 -12.60
CA GLU A 80 4.67 4.24 -12.05
C GLU A 80 4.06 5.60 -12.41
N ARG A 81 3.50 5.73 -13.63
CA ARG A 81 2.79 6.95 -14.03
C ARG A 81 1.50 7.09 -13.27
N LEU A 82 0.70 6.03 -13.12
CA LEU A 82 -0.53 6.04 -12.33
C LEU A 82 -0.25 6.33 -10.87
N ASP A 83 0.76 5.73 -10.26
CA ASP A 83 1.19 6.01 -8.89
C ASP A 83 1.60 7.48 -8.71
N LYS A 84 2.41 8.00 -9.64
CA LYS A 84 2.74 9.44 -9.67
C LYS A 84 1.51 10.30 -9.87
N ASN A 85 0.60 9.94 -10.78
CA ASN A 85 -0.57 10.75 -11.12
C ASN A 85 -1.64 10.69 -10.02
N TRP A 86 -1.83 9.53 -9.41
CA TRP A 86 -2.64 9.33 -8.21
C TRP A 86 -2.05 10.11 -7.04
N SER A 87 -0.72 10.08 -6.85
CA SER A 87 0.00 10.93 -5.90
C SER A 87 -0.07 12.43 -6.22
N LEU A 88 -0.44 12.81 -7.45
CA LEU A 88 -0.63 14.20 -7.89
C LEU A 88 -2.10 14.65 -7.81
N GLU A 89 -3.06 13.76 -8.07
CA GLU A 89 -4.51 14.02 -7.96
C GLU A 89 -5.03 13.87 -6.53
N HIS A 90 -4.46 12.95 -5.75
CA HIS A 90 -4.64 12.79 -4.30
C HIS A 90 -3.55 13.47 -3.50
N ARG A 91 -2.67 14.23 -4.18
CA ARG A 91 -2.11 15.42 -3.56
C ARG A 91 -3.29 16.33 -3.24
N ARG A 92 -3.79 16.24 -2.00
CA ARG A 92 -4.18 17.47 -1.30
C ARG A 92 -3.08 18.49 -1.61
N PRO A 93 -3.40 19.74 -1.95
CA PRO A 93 -2.37 20.74 -2.27
C PRO A 93 -1.26 20.57 -1.26
N GLN A 94 -0.03 20.23 -1.71
CA GLN A 94 1.08 20.04 -0.80
C GLN A 94 1.19 21.33 0.00
N ALA A 95 0.70 21.28 1.24
CA ALA A 95 1.01 22.30 2.19
C ALA A 95 2.54 22.21 2.36
N PRO A 96 3.26 23.34 2.35
CA PRO A 96 4.72 23.37 2.45
C PRO A 96 5.31 22.78 3.76
N ASP A 97 4.51 22.12 4.60
CA ASP A 97 4.78 21.94 6.03
C ASP A 97 4.59 20.48 6.45
N HIS A 98 5.36 19.56 5.86
CA HIS A 98 5.51 18.24 6.46
C HIS A 98 6.61 18.30 7.50
N LEU A 99 6.27 17.91 8.72
CA LEU A 99 7.19 17.79 9.84
C LEU A 99 7.78 16.38 9.87
N VAL A 100 9.00 16.30 10.39
CA VAL A 100 9.73 15.03 10.51
C VAL A 100 9.69 14.60 11.96
N LEU A 101 8.99 13.51 12.24
CA LEU A 101 9.00 12.83 13.53
C LEU A 101 10.08 11.75 13.50
N SER A 102 11.03 11.81 14.44
CA SER A 102 12.08 10.80 14.59
C SER A 102 11.76 9.86 15.75
N LEU A 103 11.61 8.57 15.44
CA LEU A 103 11.36 7.51 16.43
C LEU A 103 12.49 6.48 16.38
N SER A 104 12.92 6.04 17.55
CA SER A 104 13.78 4.88 17.72
C SER A 104 13.04 3.59 17.40
N GLN A 105 13.80 2.51 17.17
CA GLN A 105 13.28 1.14 17.05
C GLN A 105 12.29 0.74 18.16
N LYS A 106 12.58 1.11 19.41
CA LYS A 106 11.72 0.79 20.56
C LYS A 106 10.38 1.53 20.46
N GLU A 107 10.43 2.83 20.21
CA GLU A 107 9.23 3.68 20.11
C GLU A 107 8.36 3.29 18.92
N ARG A 108 8.99 2.99 17.78
CA ARG A 108 8.32 2.44 16.61
C ARG A 108 7.57 1.16 16.92
N ARG A 109 8.22 0.22 17.63
CA ARG A 109 7.59 -1.05 18.01
C ARG A 109 6.41 -0.82 18.93
N LEU A 110 6.57 0.08 19.91
CA LEU A 110 5.51 0.44 20.84
C LEU A 110 4.27 1.01 20.13
N MET A 111 4.46 1.89 19.15
CA MET A 111 3.36 2.44 18.35
C MET A 111 2.63 1.39 17.50
N ILE A 112 3.35 0.37 17.02
CA ILE A 112 2.76 -0.70 16.20
C ILE A 112 2.02 -1.70 17.07
N ASP A 113 2.63 -2.15 18.17
CA ASP A 113 2.11 -3.24 18.99
C ASP A 113 0.88 -2.84 19.81
N GLN A 114 0.73 -1.54 20.10
CA GLN A 114 -0.38 -1.01 20.88
C GLN A 114 -1.57 -0.53 20.00
N GLU A 115 -1.46 -0.57 18.67
CA GLU A 115 -2.51 -0.16 17.72
C GLU A 115 -3.17 1.21 18.05
N LEU A 116 -2.37 2.15 18.55
CA LEU A 116 -2.84 3.38 19.22
C LEU A 116 -3.58 4.36 18.33
N ALA A 117 -3.36 4.28 17.02
CA ALA A 117 -3.97 5.18 16.07
C ALA A 117 -4.43 4.41 14.83
N PRO A 118 -5.38 4.97 14.05
CA PRO A 118 -5.84 4.35 12.82
C PRO A 118 -4.70 4.03 11.85
N ASP A 119 -4.89 2.97 11.05
CA ASP A 119 -3.87 2.45 10.11
C ASP A 119 -3.25 3.53 9.22
N TYR A 120 -4.01 4.53 8.78
CA TYR A 120 -3.48 5.57 7.90
C TYR A 120 -2.40 6.47 8.56
N LEU A 121 -2.32 6.51 9.90
CA LEU A 121 -1.26 7.17 10.68
C LEU A 121 -0.09 6.22 11.01
N ILE A 122 -0.39 4.94 11.27
CA ILE A 122 0.60 3.94 11.73
C ILE A 122 1.27 3.19 10.57
N ASP A 123 0.61 3.01 9.43
CA ASP A 123 1.14 2.23 8.30
C ASP A 123 2.47 2.75 7.79
N ARG A 124 2.68 4.07 7.83
CA ARG A 124 3.98 4.70 7.49
C ARG A 124 5.09 4.27 8.44
N ILE A 125 4.74 4.06 9.71
CA ILE A 125 5.62 3.52 10.74
C ILE A 125 5.89 2.04 10.47
N LYS A 126 4.90 1.26 10.01
CA LYS A 126 5.08 -0.17 9.67
C LYS A 126 6.07 -0.37 8.52
N ILE A 127 6.01 0.46 7.48
CA ILE A 127 6.75 0.23 6.21
C ILE A 127 8.11 0.93 6.09
N ALA A 128 8.48 1.85 6.98
CA ALA A 128 9.70 2.63 6.78
C ALA A 128 11.00 1.82 6.95
N PRO A 129 12.03 2.08 6.12
CA PRO A 129 13.36 1.48 6.30
C PRO A 129 14.06 2.04 7.55
N LEU A 130 14.81 1.19 8.23
CA LEU A 130 15.63 1.58 9.39
C LEU A 130 16.84 2.38 8.91
N GLU A 131 17.09 3.55 9.51
CA GLU A 131 18.34 4.27 9.27
C GLU A 131 19.50 3.57 10.00
N GLY A 132 20.73 3.76 9.50
CA GLY A 132 21.92 3.06 10.01
C GLY A 132 22.29 3.37 11.48
N ASN A 133 21.63 4.35 12.09
CA ASN A 133 21.74 4.70 13.51
C ASN A 133 20.68 4.01 14.40
N GLY A 134 19.71 3.30 13.82
CA GLY A 134 18.60 2.64 14.54
C GLY A 134 17.33 3.48 14.71
N ASP A 135 17.34 4.73 14.25
CA ASP A 135 16.17 5.62 14.23
C ASP A 135 15.44 5.54 12.88
N SER A 136 14.22 6.07 12.83
CA SER A 136 13.43 6.17 11.62
C SER A 136 12.72 7.51 11.59
N ASN A 137 12.81 8.19 10.44
CA ASN A 137 12.23 9.51 10.22
C ASN A 137 10.91 9.38 9.44
N PHE A 138 9.84 9.96 9.99
CA PHE A 138 8.50 9.86 9.45
C PHE A 138 7.96 11.24 9.12
N LYS A 139 7.37 11.37 7.93
CA LYS A 139 6.78 12.64 7.49
C LYS A 139 5.30 12.65 7.79
N TYR A 140 4.88 13.69 8.48
CA TYR A 140 3.49 13.95 8.81
C TYR A 140 3.17 15.42 8.52
N SER A 141 1.94 15.70 8.10
CA SER A 141 1.41 17.06 8.16
C SER A 141 1.14 17.46 9.61
N VAL A 142 1.05 18.76 9.88
CA VAL A 142 0.71 19.31 11.21
C VAL A 142 -0.56 18.65 11.77
N GLY A 143 -1.64 18.62 10.99
CA GLY A 143 -2.91 18.02 11.44
C GLY A 143 -2.84 16.51 11.71
N GLU A 144 -1.97 15.78 11.00
CA GLU A 144 -1.78 14.35 11.30
C GLU A 144 -0.97 14.13 12.59
N LEU A 145 -0.03 15.02 12.91
CA LEU A 145 0.68 14.98 14.19
C LEU A 145 -0.20 15.42 15.35
N GLU A 146 -1.05 16.43 15.15
CA GLU A 146 -2.06 16.83 16.14
C GLU A 146 -3.01 15.66 16.44
N GLU A 147 -3.51 14.99 15.39
CA GLU A 147 -4.39 13.83 15.58
C GLU A 147 -3.66 12.65 16.25
N LEU A 148 -2.40 12.39 15.88
CA LEU A 148 -1.59 11.37 16.54
C LEU A 148 -1.32 11.70 18.02
N GLU A 149 -1.16 12.99 18.35
CA GLU A 149 -0.99 13.47 19.72
C GLU A 149 -2.26 13.26 20.54
N ASP A 150 -3.44 13.54 19.98
CA ASP A 150 -4.74 13.30 20.62
C ASP A 150 -4.91 11.82 20.99
N TYR A 151 -4.56 10.91 20.06
CA TYR A 151 -4.61 9.46 20.31
C TYR A 151 -3.64 9.04 21.43
N LEU A 152 -2.39 9.51 21.39
CA LEU A 152 -1.40 9.21 22.41
C LEU A 152 -1.76 9.80 23.78
N ALA A 153 -2.38 10.99 23.81
CA ALA A 153 -2.83 11.62 25.03
C ALA A 153 -3.94 10.80 25.70
N ALA A 154 -4.94 10.36 24.91
CA ALA A 154 -6.00 9.50 25.40
C ALA A 154 -5.45 8.20 26.00
N GLU A 155 -4.51 7.54 25.30
CA GLU A 155 -3.92 6.30 25.80
C GLU A 155 -3.08 6.52 27.07
N VAL A 156 -2.27 7.58 27.12
CA VAL A 156 -1.45 7.89 28.30
C VAL A 156 -2.34 8.16 29.52
N ASP A 157 -3.44 8.87 29.34
CA ASP A 157 -4.37 9.21 30.41
C ASP A 157 -5.18 7.98 30.89
N ASP A 158 -5.48 7.03 29.99
CA ASP A 158 -6.26 5.82 30.27
C ASP A 158 -5.39 4.59 30.64
N SER A 159 -4.06 4.69 30.54
CA SER A 159 -3.14 3.57 30.80
C SER A 159 -3.17 3.13 32.27
N GLU A 160 -3.49 1.84 32.50
CA GLU A 160 -3.37 1.20 33.81
C GLU A 160 -1.92 0.78 34.14
N ASP A 161 -1.05 0.75 33.14
CA ASP A 161 0.37 0.42 33.27
C ASP A 161 1.20 1.72 33.30
N ASP A 162 1.70 2.06 34.49
CA ASP A 162 2.52 3.26 34.71
C ASP A 162 3.75 3.29 33.79
N GLN A 163 4.36 2.13 33.52
CA GLN A 163 5.54 2.06 32.66
C GLN A 163 5.18 2.27 31.19
N LEU A 164 4.06 1.70 30.73
CA LEU A 164 3.56 1.94 29.38
C LEU A 164 3.21 3.42 29.19
N GLY A 165 2.52 4.03 30.17
CA GLY A 165 2.16 5.44 30.14
C GLY A 165 3.38 6.36 30.08
N GLU A 166 4.45 6.05 30.82
CA GLU A 166 5.72 6.78 30.72
C GLU A 166 6.35 6.65 29.33
N GLU A 167 6.39 5.44 28.74
CA GLU A 167 6.98 5.21 27.43
C GLU A 167 6.19 5.90 26.30
N LEU A 168 4.86 5.88 26.37
CA LEU A 168 4.00 6.62 25.44
C LEU A 168 4.12 8.14 25.63
N GLY A 169 4.27 8.59 26.87
CA GLY A 169 4.53 9.99 27.21
C GLY A 169 5.80 10.54 26.55
N VAL A 170 6.85 9.73 26.40
CA VAL A 170 8.07 10.11 25.67
C VAL A 170 7.78 10.34 24.18
N ILE A 171 7.00 9.46 23.55
CA ILE A 171 6.62 9.60 22.13
C ILE A 171 5.76 10.84 21.94
N ARG A 172 4.78 11.04 22.83
CA ARG A 172 3.92 12.23 22.85
C ARG A 172 4.73 13.52 22.95
N LEU A 173 5.73 13.57 23.84
CA LEU A 173 6.60 14.73 23.99
C LEU A 173 7.36 15.05 22.70
N LYS A 174 7.88 14.03 22.00
CA LYS A 174 8.57 14.22 20.71
C LYS A 174 7.65 14.81 19.65
N ILE A 175 6.39 14.38 19.60
CA ILE A 175 5.39 14.94 18.68
C ILE A 175 5.12 16.41 19.03
N PHE A 176 4.93 16.70 20.32
CA PHE A 176 4.72 18.06 20.81
C PHE A 176 5.90 19.00 20.47
N GLU A 177 7.14 18.57 20.73
CA GLU A 177 8.35 19.33 20.37
C GLU A 177 8.42 19.58 18.85
N THR A 178 8.09 18.57 18.05
CA THR A 178 8.05 18.68 16.58
C THR A 178 7.03 19.72 16.11
N LEU A 179 5.85 19.78 16.74
CA LEU A 179 4.79 20.75 16.47
C LEU A 179 5.17 22.18 16.93
N GLU A 180 5.81 22.32 18.11
CA GLU A 180 6.26 23.63 18.60
C GLU A 180 7.38 24.21 17.74
N GLU A 181 8.34 23.39 17.30
CA GLU A 181 9.41 23.82 16.40
C GLU A 181 8.91 24.36 15.06
N HIS A 182 7.73 23.90 14.61
CA HIS A 182 7.05 24.43 13.45
C HIS A 182 6.37 25.76 13.73
N SER A 183 5.66 25.87 14.86
CA SER A 183 4.91 27.08 15.26
C SER A 183 5.81 28.28 15.60
N SER A 184 7.09 28.05 15.88
CA SER A 184 8.08 29.08 16.25
C SER A 184 8.84 29.68 15.05
N LYS A 185 8.59 29.20 13.82
CA LYS A 185 9.21 29.68 12.57
C LYS A 185 8.31 30.64 11.80
#